data_AF-Q6QSX5-F1
#
_entry.id   AF-Q6QSX5-F1
#
_cell.length_a   1.000
_cell.length_b   1.000
_cell.length_c   1.000
_cell.angle_alpha   90.00
_cell.angle_beta   90.00
_cell.angle_gamma   90.00
#
_symmetry.space_group_name_H-M   'P 1'
#
loop_
_entity.id
_entity.type
_entity.pdbx_description
1 polymer ?
#
loop_
_entity_poly.entity_id
_entity_poly.type
_entity_poly.pdbx_seq_one_letter_code
_entity_poly.pdbx_strand_id
1 'polypeptide(L)'
;MDDGIACVKYVLIACNLLVWILGLAVLSIGIWIRSDPDFWIYQDNLPLSNYYDACYIIMAAGVLLLILGFMGCCAAAIDSPCMLLTYFIAMLVLLLMECAVAGLVWKVADGDTLQRHLATTITAKIDEINDNPKARRFMDLMQVHLECCGAISKHDYEVRAMTIPQSCSSSRTNNIFIYGCSENLRVLLERTGAVVGGMGLALGFVQVIVMIISLCLFCTIRQDSK
;
A
#
# COMPACT_ATOMS: atom_id res chain seq x y z
N MET A 1 -41.69 9.83 0.02
CA MET A 1 -40.40 10.26 -0.57
C MET A 1 -39.32 10.31 0.52
N ASP A 2 -39.70 10.48 1.78
CA ASP A 2 -38.81 10.56 2.95
C ASP A 2 -38.15 9.24 3.38
N ASP A 3 -38.85 8.10 3.29
CA ASP A 3 -38.32 6.81 3.80
C ASP A 3 -37.07 6.33 3.05
N GLY A 4 -36.99 6.57 1.74
CA GLY A 4 -35.86 6.17 0.91
C GLY A 4 -34.59 6.98 1.20
N ILE A 5 -34.74 8.29 1.43
CA ILE A 5 -33.62 9.19 1.76
C ILE A 5 -33.08 8.87 3.15
N ALA A 6 -33.98 8.61 4.11
CA ALA A 6 -33.59 8.17 5.45
C ALA A 6 -32.80 6.86 5.41
N CYS A 7 -33.27 5.86 4.64
CA CYS A 7 -32.56 4.60 4.45
C CYS A 7 -31.13 4.82 3.89
N VAL A 8 -30.99 5.62 2.84
CA VAL A 8 -29.68 5.95 2.25
C VAL A 8 -28.74 6.62 3.25
N LYS A 9 -29.24 7.57 4.05
CA LYS A 9 -28.46 8.23 5.10
C LYS A 9 -27.98 7.23 6.16
N TYR A 10 -28.85 6.35 6.65
CA TYR A 10 -28.47 5.33 7.63
C TYR A 10 -27.41 4.37 7.10
N VAL A 11 -27.55 3.92 5.84
CA VAL A 11 -26.55 3.06 5.19
C VAL A 11 -25.21 3.80 5.07
N LEU A 12 -25.22 5.06 4.62
CA LEU A 12 -24.00 5.87 4.53
C LEU A 12 -23.33 6.07 5.89
N ILE A 13 -24.10 6.36 6.95
CA ILE A 13 -23.57 6.52 8.30
C ILE A 13 -22.95 5.21 8.78
N ALA A 14 -23.65 4.08 8.61
CA ALA A 14 -23.14 2.77 9.01
C ALA A 14 -21.85 2.41 8.27
N CYS A 15 -21.81 2.60 6.94
CA CYS A 15 -20.60 2.33 6.14
C CYS A 15 -19.43 3.24 6.54
N ASN A 16 -19.65 4.55 6.71
CA ASN A 16 -18.58 5.48 7.12
C ASN A 16 -18.12 5.24 8.57
N LEU A 17 -19.01 4.76 9.45
CA LEU A 17 -18.64 4.36 10.81
C LEU A 17 -17.75 3.12 10.80
N LEU A 18 -18.02 2.14 9.93
CA LEU A 18 -17.13 0.98 9.74
C LEU A 18 -15.76 1.42 9.23
N VAL A 19 -15.71 2.35 8.27
CA VAL A 19 -14.45 2.93 7.78
C VAL A 19 -13.69 3.64 8.90
N TRP A 20 -14.40 4.38 9.75
CA TRP A 20 -13.81 5.04 10.91
C TRP A 20 -13.21 4.05 11.91
N ILE A 21 -13.95 2.99 12.26
CA ILE A 21 -13.45 1.92 13.15
C ILE A 21 -12.24 1.21 12.54
N LEU A 22 -12.26 0.94 11.23
CA LEU A 22 -11.12 0.37 10.52
C LEU A 22 -9.90 1.31 10.59
N GLY A 23 -10.10 2.62 10.40
CA GLY A 23 -9.06 3.62 10.57
C GLY A 23 -8.44 3.61 11.97
N LEU A 24 -9.26 3.46 13.01
CA LEU A 24 -8.79 3.33 14.39
C LEU A 24 -7.93 2.09 14.56
N ALA A 25 -8.39 0.94 14.05
CA ALA A 25 -7.66 -0.32 14.13
C ALA A 25 -6.30 -0.23 13.41
N VAL A 26 -6.29 0.27 12.17
CA VAL A 26 -5.07 0.43 11.37
C VAL A 26 -4.07 1.37 12.04
N LEU A 27 -4.54 2.53 12.53
CA LEU A 27 -3.69 3.47 13.25
C LEU A 27 -3.12 2.87 14.53
N SER A 28 -3.95 2.16 15.31
CA SER A 28 -3.53 1.52 16.55
C SER A 28 -2.48 0.45 16.31
N ILE A 29 -2.65 -0.38 15.27
CA ILE A 29 -1.65 -1.38 14.85
C ILE A 29 -0.35 -0.69 14.43
N GLY A 30 -0.43 0.38 13.63
CA GLY A 30 0.76 1.14 13.22
C GLY A 30 1.53 1.74 14.40
N ILE A 31 0.82 2.32 15.37
CA ILE A 31 1.42 2.85 16.60
C ILE A 31 2.04 1.73 17.44
N TRP A 32 1.34 0.61 17.61
CA TRP A 32 1.85 -0.53 18.37
C TRP A 32 3.15 -1.04 17.74
N ILE A 33 3.15 -1.38 16.45
CA ILE A 33 4.35 -1.82 15.73
C ILE A 33 5.49 -0.82 15.89
N ARG A 34 5.19 0.49 15.84
CA ARG A 34 6.20 1.56 15.97
C ARG A 34 6.78 1.68 17.39
N SER A 35 6.02 1.37 18.42
CA SER A 35 6.36 1.59 19.83
C SER A 35 6.87 0.34 20.54
N ASP A 36 6.72 -0.83 19.93
CA ASP A 36 7.09 -2.10 20.51
C ASP A 36 8.63 -2.27 20.57
N PRO A 37 9.22 -2.46 21.76
CA PRO A 37 10.66 -2.56 21.96
C PRO A 37 11.25 -3.88 21.45
N ASP A 38 10.47 -4.95 21.31
CA ASP A 38 10.95 -6.20 20.73
C ASP A 38 11.27 -6.00 19.25
N PHE A 39 10.47 -5.20 18.54
CA PHE A 39 10.78 -4.74 17.19
C PHE A 39 12.03 -3.87 17.11
N TRP A 40 12.42 -3.21 18.20
CA TRP A 40 13.67 -2.44 18.33
C TRP A 40 14.90 -3.36 18.39
N ILE A 41 14.80 -4.48 19.11
CA ILE A 41 15.84 -5.52 19.14
C ILE A 41 15.98 -6.18 17.77
N TYR A 42 14.84 -6.39 17.09
CA TYR A 42 14.85 -6.80 15.70
C TYR A 42 15.53 -5.73 14.84
N GLN A 43 15.26 -4.44 15.00
CA GLN A 43 15.93 -3.36 14.25
C GLN A 43 17.46 -3.32 14.43
N ASP A 44 17.97 -3.46 15.66
CA ASP A 44 19.42 -3.46 15.92
C ASP A 44 20.12 -4.64 15.22
N ASN A 45 19.39 -5.74 14.99
CA ASN A 45 19.85 -6.92 14.26
C ASN A 45 19.37 -6.98 12.79
N LEU A 46 18.43 -6.11 12.40
CA LEU A 46 17.75 -5.97 11.11
C LEU A 46 17.67 -4.49 10.78
N PRO A 47 18.60 -3.94 10.01
CA PRO A 47 18.63 -2.50 9.90
C PRO A 47 17.67 -2.10 8.73
N LEU A 48 16.37 -2.27 9.01
CA LEU A 48 15.20 -2.11 8.14
C LEU A 48 14.77 -0.63 8.11
N SER A 49 15.60 0.27 7.58
CA SER A 49 15.20 1.70 7.50
C SER A 49 13.85 1.90 6.78
N ASN A 50 13.60 1.10 5.74
CA ASN A 50 12.36 1.18 4.95
C ASN A 50 11.12 0.66 5.71
N TYR A 51 11.30 -0.05 6.83
CA TYR A 51 10.20 -0.56 7.64
C TYR A 51 9.49 0.55 8.42
N TYR A 52 10.24 1.54 8.92
CA TYR A 52 9.64 2.71 9.55
C TYR A 52 8.87 3.56 8.56
N ASP A 53 9.40 3.73 7.36
CA ASP A 53 8.69 4.44 6.29
C ASP A 53 7.36 3.75 5.99
N ALA A 54 7.36 2.42 5.88
CA ALA A 54 6.12 1.64 5.72
C ALA A 54 5.16 1.80 6.91
N CYS A 55 5.66 1.79 8.16
CA CYS A 55 4.84 2.01 9.35
C CYS A 55 4.21 3.41 9.35
N TYR A 56 4.97 4.44 9.02
CA TYR A 56 4.47 5.81 8.94
C TYR A 56 3.43 5.98 7.82
N ILE A 57 3.60 5.29 6.69
CA ILE A 57 2.60 5.25 5.61
C ILE A 57 1.30 4.60 6.10
N ILE A 58 1.38 3.46 6.81
CA ILE A 58 0.20 2.79 7.39
C ILE A 58 -0.49 3.68 8.42
N MET A 59 0.27 4.36 9.29
CA MET A 59 -0.28 5.31 10.27
C MET A 59 -0.97 6.49 9.57
N ALA A 60 -0.34 7.08 8.57
CA ALA A 60 -0.92 8.17 7.79
C ALA A 60 -2.22 7.74 7.08
N ALA A 61 -2.24 6.54 6.51
CA ALA A 61 -3.45 5.95 5.92
C ALA A 61 -4.55 5.76 6.98
N GLY A 62 -4.20 5.25 8.18
CA GLY A 62 -5.14 5.11 9.29
C GLY A 62 -5.76 6.44 9.73
N VAL A 63 -4.94 7.49 9.88
CA VAL A 63 -5.42 8.85 10.18
C VAL A 63 -6.34 9.37 9.08
N LEU A 64 -5.99 9.17 7.82
CA LEU A 64 -6.83 9.58 6.69
C LEU A 64 -8.20 8.89 6.73
N LEU A 65 -8.24 7.57 6.97
CA LEU A 65 -9.49 6.82 7.13
C LEU A 65 -10.36 7.35 8.28
N LEU A 66 -9.74 7.76 9.40
CA LEU A 66 -10.45 8.38 10.52
C LEU A 66 -11.11 9.70 10.14
N ILE A 67 -10.35 10.58 9.50
CA ILE A 67 -10.85 11.90 9.06
C ILE A 67 -12.02 11.70 8.10
N LEU A 68 -11.83 10.84 7.09
CA LEU A 68 -12.85 10.60 6.05
C LEU A 68 -14.09 9.90 6.59
N GLY A 69 -13.92 8.88 7.44
CA GLY A 69 -15.05 8.20 8.08
C GLY A 69 -15.86 9.15 8.96
N PHE A 70 -15.19 9.99 9.76
CA PHE A 70 -15.88 10.99 10.59
C PHE A 70 -16.59 12.04 9.74
N MET A 71 -15.92 12.60 8.72
CA MET A 71 -16.52 13.56 7.80
C MET A 71 -17.71 12.96 7.05
N GLY A 72 -17.63 11.70 6.62
CA GLY A 72 -18.72 11.00 5.94
C GLY A 72 -19.94 10.79 6.84
N CYS A 73 -19.72 10.37 8.09
CA CYS A 73 -20.80 10.29 9.08
C CYS A 73 -21.44 11.66 9.34
N CYS A 74 -20.63 12.70 9.53
CA CYS A 74 -21.13 14.06 9.74
C CYS A 74 -21.88 14.61 8.52
N ALA A 75 -21.39 14.37 7.31
CA ALA A 75 -22.03 14.79 6.08
C ALA A 75 -23.40 14.11 5.87
N ALA A 76 -23.54 12.86 6.29
CA ALA A 76 -24.81 12.14 6.19
C ALA A 76 -25.80 12.45 7.33
N ALA A 77 -25.30 12.72 8.54
CA ALA A 77 -26.12 12.99 9.72
C ALA A 77 -26.53 14.47 9.85
N ILE A 78 -25.69 15.38 9.36
CA ILE A 78 -25.95 16.82 9.43
C ILE A 78 -26.57 17.24 8.10
N ASP A 79 -27.77 17.83 8.15
CA ASP A 79 -28.45 18.42 7.00
C ASP A 79 -27.84 19.76 6.55
N SER A 80 -26.50 19.84 6.55
CA SER A 80 -25.75 21.02 6.16
C SER A 80 -25.18 20.86 4.76
N PRO A 81 -25.63 21.67 3.78
CA PRO A 81 -25.10 21.59 2.42
C PRO A 81 -23.60 21.87 2.36
N CYS A 82 -23.06 22.66 3.29
CA CYS A 82 -21.62 22.92 3.40
C CYS A 82 -20.85 21.63 3.76
N MET A 83 -21.33 20.86 4.73
CA MET A 83 -20.68 19.62 5.15
C MET A 83 -20.67 18.58 4.02
N LEU A 84 -21.80 18.40 3.33
CA LEU A 84 -21.88 17.52 2.15
C LEU A 84 -20.91 17.94 1.04
N LEU A 85 -20.82 19.25 0.77
CA LEU A 85 -19.90 19.77 -0.24
C LEU A 85 -18.43 19.54 0.15
N THR A 86 -18.07 19.75 1.42
CA THR A 86 -16.70 19.49 1.89
C THR A 86 -16.32 18.01 1.77
N TYR A 87 -17.25 17.11 2.10
CA TYR A 87 -17.04 15.67 1.92
C TYR A 87 -16.90 15.28 0.44
N PHE A 88 -17.75 15.84 -0.42
CA PHE A 88 -17.64 15.63 -1.87
C PHE A 88 -16.28 16.09 -2.43
N ILE A 89 -15.81 17.28 -2.03
CA ILE A 89 -14.51 17.81 -2.46
C ILE A 89 -13.38 16.92 -1.96
N ALA A 90 -13.43 16.46 -0.71
CA ALA A 90 -12.43 15.54 -0.16
C ALA A 90 -12.37 14.22 -0.96
N MET A 91 -13.53 13.63 -1.27
CA MET A 91 -13.62 12.42 -2.09
C MET A 91 -13.14 12.64 -3.53
N LEU A 92 -13.42 13.80 -4.12
CA LEU A 92 -12.90 14.16 -5.45
C LEU A 92 -11.37 14.25 -5.45
N VAL A 93 -10.77 14.90 -4.44
CA VAL A 93 -9.31 15.01 -4.33
C VAL A 93 -8.67 13.62 -4.18
N LEU A 94 -9.28 12.74 -3.39
CA LEU A 94 -8.80 11.37 -3.25
C LEU A 94 -8.89 10.58 -4.55
N LEU A 95 -10.00 10.69 -5.29
CA LEU A 95 -10.15 10.04 -6.58
C LEU A 95 -9.08 10.52 -7.58
N LEU A 96 -8.77 11.83 -7.58
CA LEU A 96 -7.71 12.38 -8.42
C LEU A 96 -6.32 11.86 -8.01
N MET A 97 -6.06 11.72 -6.71
CA MET A 97 -4.83 11.12 -6.18
C MET A 97 -4.72 9.64 -6.57
N GLU A 98 -5.80 8.86 -6.45
CA GLU A 98 -5.84 7.45 -6.88
C GLU A 98 -5.55 7.31 -8.37
N CYS A 99 -6.18 8.13 -9.21
CA CYS A 99 -5.92 8.17 -10.65
C CYS A 99 -4.47 8.58 -10.97
N ALA A 100 -3.91 9.54 -10.24
CA ALA A 100 -2.52 9.96 -10.42
C ALA A 100 -1.54 8.84 -10.07
N VAL A 101 -1.75 8.16 -8.94
CA VAL A 101 -0.94 7.00 -8.52
C VAL A 101 -1.08 5.87 -9.53
N ALA A 102 -2.30 5.52 -9.96
CA ALA A 102 -2.54 4.50 -10.98
C ALA A 102 -1.83 4.81 -12.30
N GLY A 103 -1.88 6.08 -12.75
CA GLY A 103 -1.18 6.53 -13.95
C GLY A 103 0.34 6.48 -13.85
N LEU A 104 0.90 6.79 -12.67
CA LEU A 104 2.34 6.66 -12.41
C LEU A 104 2.77 5.18 -12.41
N VAL A 105 2.01 4.32 -11.73
CA VAL A 105 2.30 2.88 -11.69
C VAL A 105 2.22 2.27 -13.09
N TRP A 106 1.22 2.65 -13.89
CA TRP A 106 1.08 2.18 -15.28
C TRP A 106 2.31 2.50 -16.14
N LYS A 107 2.91 3.68 -15.97
CA LYS A 107 4.14 4.05 -16.69
C LYS A 107 5.34 3.19 -16.31
N VAL A 108 5.41 2.72 -15.07
CA VAL A 108 6.52 1.92 -14.53
C VAL A 108 6.28 0.42 -14.76
N ALA A 109 5.04 0.01 -15.00
CA ALA A 109 4.64 -1.39 -15.20
C ALA A 109 5.09 -2.02 -16.53
N ASP A 110 5.82 -1.29 -17.38
CA ASP A 110 6.44 -1.88 -18.57
C ASP A 110 7.47 -2.95 -18.16
N GLY A 111 7.18 -4.20 -18.48
CA GLY A 111 7.85 -5.36 -17.90
C GLY A 111 9.37 -5.38 -18.10
N ASP A 112 9.84 -5.00 -19.29
CA ASP A 112 11.27 -4.96 -19.59
C ASP A 112 11.96 -3.80 -18.87
N THR A 113 11.30 -2.65 -18.77
CA THR A 113 11.82 -1.48 -18.05
C THR A 113 11.88 -1.76 -16.55
N LEU A 114 10.83 -2.36 -15.99
CA LEU A 114 10.77 -2.81 -14.62
C LEU A 114 11.86 -3.84 -14.32
N GLN A 115 12.03 -4.86 -15.18
CA GLN A 115 13.07 -5.87 -15.01
C GLN A 115 14.47 -5.26 -14.96
N ARG A 116 14.80 -4.35 -15.89
CA ARG A 116 16.09 -3.66 -15.90
C ARG A 116 16.28 -2.83 -14.63
N HIS A 117 15.25 -2.11 -14.20
CA HIS A 117 15.31 -1.28 -13.00
C HIS A 117 15.47 -2.11 -11.72
N LEU A 118 14.80 -3.26 -11.62
CA LEU A 118 14.96 -4.20 -10.53
C LEU A 118 16.36 -4.81 -10.54
N ALA A 119 16.85 -5.25 -11.71
CA ALA A 119 18.18 -5.82 -11.85
C ALA A 119 19.26 -4.83 -11.39
N THR A 120 19.22 -3.58 -11.85
CA THR A 120 20.20 -2.56 -11.44
C THR A 120 20.11 -2.23 -9.95
N THR A 121 18.89 -2.09 -9.42
CA THR A 121 18.68 -1.78 -7.99
C THR A 121 19.16 -2.91 -7.08
N ILE A 122 18.85 -4.16 -7.43
CA ILE A 122 19.30 -5.34 -6.68
C ILE A 122 20.82 -5.48 -6.78
N THR A 123 21.39 -5.23 -7.95
CA THR A 123 22.85 -5.27 -8.17
C THR A 123 23.56 -4.26 -7.25
N ALA A 124 23.07 -3.02 -7.18
CA ALA A 124 23.61 -2.02 -6.27
C ALA A 124 23.51 -2.45 -4.80
N LYS A 125 22.45 -3.19 -4.42
CA LYS A 125 22.35 -3.77 -3.08
C LYS A 125 23.32 -4.91 -2.83
N ILE A 126 23.63 -5.72 -3.84
CA ILE A 126 24.70 -6.71 -3.75
C ILE A 126 26.06 -6.04 -3.54
N ASP A 127 26.33 -4.92 -4.22
CA ASP A 127 27.59 -4.16 -4.05
C ASP A 127 27.76 -3.67 -2.60
N GLU A 128 26.67 -3.33 -1.91
CA GLU A 128 26.68 -2.87 -0.52
C GLU A 128 26.71 -4.01 0.53
N ILE A 129 26.58 -5.30 0.15
CA ILE A 129 26.35 -6.41 1.09
C ILE A 129 27.45 -6.59 2.16
N ASN A 130 28.70 -6.26 1.85
CA ASN A 130 29.82 -6.44 2.78
C ASN A 130 29.95 -5.27 3.76
N ASP A 131 29.60 -4.06 3.33
CA ASP A 131 29.76 -2.84 4.12
C ASP A 131 28.47 -2.44 4.86
N ASN A 132 27.32 -2.91 4.35
CA ASN A 132 26.01 -2.54 4.84
C ASN A 132 25.22 -3.77 5.31
N PRO A 133 25.10 -4.01 6.63
CA PRO A 133 24.30 -5.12 7.15
C PRO A 133 22.82 -5.02 6.74
N LYS A 134 22.33 -3.82 6.39
CA LYS A 134 20.97 -3.60 5.87
C LYS A 134 20.77 -4.29 4.54
N ALA A 135 21.73 -4.07 3.64
CA ALA A 135 21.71 -4.60 2.30
C ALA A 135 21.82 -6.13 2.34
N ARG A 136 22.74 -6.68 3.16
CA ARG A 136 22.87 -8.12 3.38
C ARG A 136 21.57 -8.77 3.81
N ARG A 137 20.92 -8.23 4.83
CA ARG A 137 19.69 -8.84 5.33
C ARG A 137 18.51 -8.71 4.39
N PHE A 138 18.39 -7.56 3.73
CA PHE A 138 17.38 -7.36 2.70
C PHE A 138 17.53 -8.41 1.58
N MET A 139 18.77 -8.62 1.13
CA MET A 139 19.09 -9.63 0.12
C MET A 139 18.83 -11.05 0.60
N ASP A 140 19.19 -11.39 1.85
CA ASP A 140 18.91 -12.71 2.42
C ASP A 140 17.40 -13.01 2.48
N LEU A 141 16.60 -12.06 2.97
CA LEU A 141 15.14 -12.20 3.04
C LEU A 141 14.53 -12.34 1.65
N MET A 142 14.98 -11.51 0.71
CA MET A 142 14.49 -11.53 -0.67
C MET A 142 14.81 -12.85 -1.34
N GLN A 143 16.05 -13.35 -1.22
CA GLN A 143 16.49 -14.61 -1.83
C GLN A 143 15.75 -15.82 -1.29
N VAL A 144 15.49 -15.86 0.02
CA VAL A 144 14.71 -16.94 0.64
C VAL A 144 13.24 -16.85 0.24
N HIS A 145 12.65 -15.66 0.26
CA HIS A 145 11.20 -15.50 0.02
C HIS A 145 10.83 -15.67 -1.46
N LEU A 146 11.71 -15.27 -2.37
CA LEU A 146 11.50 -15.37 -3.81
C LEU A 146 12.16 -16.61 -4.42
N GLU A 147 12.86 -17.43 -3.63
CA GLU A 147 13.61 -18.59 -4.08
C GLU A 147 14.53 -18.27 -5.28
N CYS A 148 15.36 -17.23 -5.12
CA CYS A 148 16.20 -16.67 -6.16
C CYS A 148 17.65 -16.46 -5.67
N CYS A 149 18.57 -16.24 -6.61
CA CYS A 149 19.97 -15.97 -6.29
C CYS A 149 20.60 -14.92 -7.20
N GLY A 150 21.19 -13.88 -6.59
CA GLY A 150 21.77 -12.74 -7.30
C GLY A 150 20.70 -11.81 -7.89
N ALA A 151 21.13 -10.79 -8.63
CA ALA A 151 20.21 -9.86 -9.30
C ALA A 151 19.62 -10.49 -10.55
N ILE A 152 20.48 -10.97 -11.44
CA ILE A 152 20.16 -11.68 -12.68
C ILE A 152 20.50 -13.17 -12.53
N SER A 153 21.59 -13.50 -11.83
CA SER A 153 21.97 -14.89 -11.57
C SER A 153 22.94 -15.01 -10.39
N LYS A 154 23.15 -16.23 -9.91
CA LYS A 154 24.18 -16.51 -8.89
C LYS A 154 25.60 -16.03 -9.25
N HIS A 155 25.90 -15.87 -10.55
CA HIS A 155 27.20 -15.40 -11.01
C HIS A 155 27.45 -13.95 -10.61
N ASP A 156 26.41 -13.18 -10.25
CA ASP A 156 26.55 -11.80 -9.77
C ASP A 156 27.44 -11.69 -8.53
N TYR A 157 27.49 -12.76 -7.71
CA TYR A 157 28.41 -12.87 -6.57
C TYR A 157 29.83 -13.26 -7.01
N GLU A 158 29.95 -14.22 -7.93
CA GLU A 158 31.24 -14.74 -8.40
C GLU A 158 32.06 -13.65 -9.10
N VAL A 159 31.44 -12.84 -9.96
CA VAL A 159 32.12 -11.74 -10.68
C VAL A 159 32.62 -10.64 -9.73
N ARG A 160 32.11 -10.59 -8.50
CA ARG A 160 32.53 -9.67 -7.43
C ARG A 160 33.52 -10.30 -6.46
N ALA A 161 34.00 -11.51 -6.76
CA ALA A 161 34.81 -12.32 -5.86
C ALA A 161 34.14 -12.53 -4.47
N MET A 162 32.81 -12.58 -4.44
CA MET A 162 32.02 -12.84 -3.23
C MET A 162 31.59 -14.30 -3.18
N THR A 163 31.50 -14.85 -1.96
CA THR A 163 30.91 -16.17 -1.74
C THR A 163 29.39 -16.11 -1.88
N ILE A 164 28.79 -17.08 -2.56
CA ILE A 164 27.33 -17.21 -2.65
C ILE A 164 26.73 -17.35 -1.24
N PRO A 165 25.79 -16.48 -0.83
CA PRO A 165 25.16 -16.56 0.48
C PRO A 165 24.36 -17.85 0.69
N GLN A 166 24.25 -18.33 1.94
CA GLN A 166 23.42 -19.49 2.28
C GLN A 166 21.93 -19.26 1.96
N SER A 167 21.47 -18.01 2.00
CA SER A 167 20.12 -17.60 1.59
C SER A 167 19.80 -17.88 0.12
N CYS A 168 20.80 -18.12 -0.74
CA CYS A 168 20.62 -18.58 -2.11
C CYS A 168 20.31 -20.09 -2.22
N SER A 169 20.22 -20.83 -1.12
CA SER A 169 20.04 -22.29 -1.14
C SER A 169 18.77 -22.73 -0.44
N SER A 170 18.14 -23.78 -0.97
CA SER A 170 16.97 -24.39 -0.34
C SER A 170 17.36 -25.11 0.94
N SER A 171 16.71 -24.78 2.06
CA SER A 171 16.98 -25.44 3.36
C SER A 171 16.70 -26.96 3.36
N ARG A 172 15.98 -27.50 2.36
CA ARG A 172 15.66 -28.93 2.27
C ARG A 172 16.64 -29.74 1.43
N THR A 173 17.06 -29.19 0.29
CA THR A 173 17.87 -29.91 -0.70
C THR A 173 19.30 -29.40 -0.78
N ASN A 174 19.60 -28.26 -0.14
CA ASN A 174 20.86 -27.54 -0.23
C ASN A 174 21.25 -27.15 -1.68
N ASN A 175 20.28 -27.18 -2.60
CA ASN A 175 20.48 -26.76 -3.98
C ASN A 175 20.41 -25.23 -4.08
N ILE A 176 21.31 -24.64 -4.86
CA ILE A 176 21.35 -23.19 -5.13
C ILE A 176 20.23 -22.84 -6.13
N PHE A 177 19.50 -21.76 -5.84
CA PHE A 177 18.47 -21.24 -6.74
C PHE A 177 19.07 -20.78 -8.07
N ILE A 178 18.38 -21.11 -9.16
CA ILE A 178 18.88 -20.88 -10.53
C ILE A 178 18.38 -19.53 -11.08
N TYR A 179 17.21 -19.08 -10.63
CA TYR A 179 16.59 -17.84 -11.09
C TYR A 179 17.18 -16.61 -10.40
N GLY A 180 17.34 -15.52 -11.15
CA GLY A 180 17.72 -14.22 -10.60
C GLY A 180 16.57 -13.55 -9.85
N CYS A 181 16.88 -12.76 -8.83
CA CYS A 181 15.86 -12.12 -8.01
C CYS A 181 15.07 -11.05 -8.75
N SER A 182 15.66 -10.37 -9.74
CA SER A 182 14.93 -9.39 -10.56
C SER A 182 13.76 -10.00 -11.33
N GLU A 183 13.92 -11.22 -11.85
CA GLU A 183 12.88 -11.94 -12.59
C GLU A 183 11.76 -12.39 -11.64
N ASN A 184 12.11 -13.12 -10.57
CA ASN A 184 11.10 -13.61 -9.63
C ASN A 184 10.38 -12.46 -8.90
N LEU A 185 11.09 -11.37 -8.59
CA LEU A 185 10.49 -10.17 -8.01
C LEU A 185 9.56 -9.48 -9.01
N ARG A 186 9.93 -9.39 -10.29
CA ARG A 186 9.04 -8.87 -11.33
C ARG A 186 7.76 -9.70 -11.42
N VAL A 187 7.87 -11.03 -11.48
CA VAL A 187 6.69 -11.93 -11.54
C VAL A 187 5.81 -11.77 -10.30
N LEU A 188 6.41 -11.62 -9.12
CA LEU A 188 5.66 -11.33 -7.89
C LEU A 188 4.96 -9.98 -7.98
N LEU A 189 5.65 -8.93 -8.39
CA LEU A 189 5.10 -7.57 -8.52
C LEU A 189 4.00 -7.50 -9.56
N GLU A 190 4.11 -8.21 -10.69
CA GLU A 190 3.06 -8.28 -11.70
C GLU A 190 1.80 -8.98 -11.14
N ARG A 191 1.96 -10.10 -10.42
CA ARG A 191 0.84 -10.82 -9.80
C ARG A 191 0.17 -10.01 -8.69
N THR A 192 0.95 -9.50 -7.75
CA THR A 192 0.43 -8.70 -6.63
C THR A 192 -0.10 -7.37 -7.12
N GLY A 193 0.57 -6.73 -8.08
CA GLY A 193 0.15 -5.49 -8.72
C GLY A 193 -1.19 -5.60 -9.40
N ALA A 194 -1.49 -6.72 -10.08
CA ALA A 194 -2.81 -6.95 -10.67
C ALA A 194 -3.92 -7.02 -9.61
N VAL A 195 -3.69 -7.71 -8.50
CA VAL A 195 -4.67 -7.80 -7.40
C VAL A 195 -4.88 -6.44 -6.73
N VAL A 196 -3.80 -5.72 -6.43
CA VAL A 196 -3.86 -4.37 -5.83
C VAL A 196 -4.52 -3.38 -6.78
N GLY A 197 -4.20 -3.44 -8.07
CA GLY A 197 -4.85 -2.63 -9.11
C GLY A 197 -6.36 -2.90 -9.20
N GLY A 198 -6.76 -4.17 -9.13
CA GLY A 198 -8.17 -4.56 -9.06
C GLY A 198 -8.89 -4.00 -7.83
N MET A 199 -8.25 -4.07 -6.65
CA MET A 199 -8.79 -3.45 -5.43
C MET A 199 -8.93 -1.94 -5.57
N GLY A 200 -7.93 -1.25 -6.14
CA GLY A 200 -7.97 0.18 -6.40
C GLY A 200 -9.11 0.59 -7.33
N LEU A 201 -9.34 -0.15 -8.42
CA LEU A 201 -10.46 0.09 -9.33
C LEU A 201 -11.82 -0.08 -8.65
N ALA A 202 -11.97 -1.11 -7.81
CA ALA A 202 -13.19 -1.34 -7.05
C ALA A 202 -13.44 -0.20 -6.04
N LEU A 203 -12.39 0.26 -5.35
CA LEU A 203 -12.46 1.40 -4.43
C LEU A 203 -12.87 2.69 -5.16
N GLY A 204 -12.24 3.00 -6.28
CA GLY A 204 -12.60 4.17 -7.09
C GLY A 204 -14.05 4.12 -7.58
N PHE A 205 -14.55 2.95 -7.97
CA PHE A 205 -15.96 2.79 -8.35
C PHE A 205 -16.92 3.08 -7.18
N VAL A 206 -16.62 2.54 -5.99
CA VAL A 206 -17.42 2.82 -4.77
C VAL A 206 -17.35 4.31 -4.41
N GLN A 207 -16.18 4.94 -4.54
CA GLN A 207 -16.00 6.37 -4.28
C GLN A 207 -16.86 7.23 -5.20
N VAL A 208 -16.94 6.90 -6.50
CA VAL A 208 -17.82 7.60 -7.45
C VAL A 208 -19.30 7.46 -7.06
N ILE A 209 -19.75 6.28 -6.63
CA ILE A 209 -21.12 6.09 -6.15
C ILE A 209 -21.40 6.99 -4.94
N VAL A 210 -20.49 7.02 -3.96
CA VAL A 210 -20.61 7.87 -2.77
C VAL A 210 -20.67 9.35 -3.14
N MET A 211 -19.87 9.79 -4.12
CA MET A 211 -19.90 11.14 -4.64
C MET A 211 -21.24 11.49 -5.29
N ILE A 212 -21.81 10.59 -6.10
CA ILE A 212 -23.13 10.77 -6.71
C ILE A 212 -24.20 10.92 -5.62
N ILE A 213 -24.21 10.03 -4.63
CA ILE A 213 -25.16 10.10 -3.51
C ILE A 213 -25.01 11.41 -2.73
N SER A 214 -23.77 11.85 -2.47
CA SER A 214 -23.49 13.11 -1.78
C SER A 214 -24.03 14.31 -2.55
N LEU A 215 -23.89 14.34 -3.88
CA LEU A 215 -24.48 15.38 -4.72
C LEU A 215 -26.01 15.34 -4.75
N CYS A 216 -26.61 14.15 -4.83
CA CYS A 216 -28.06 13.98 -4.78
C CYS A 216 -28.62 14.52 -3.45
N LEU A 217 -28.02 14.13 -2.32
CA LEU A 217 -28.41 14.61 -1.01
C LEU A 217 -28.23 16.14 -0.87
N PHE A 218 -27.12 16.68 -1.40
CA PHE A 218 -26.88 18.12 -1.43
C PHE A 218 -27.99 18.87 -2.21
N CYS A 219 -28.36 18.37 -3.38
CA CYS A 219 -29.42 18.95 -4.20
C CYS A 219 -30.78 18.92 -3.50
N THR A 220 -31.12 17.79 -2.84
CA THR A 220 -32.37 17.66 -2.09
C THR A 220 -32.43 18.64 -0.91
N ILE A 221 -31.41 18.66 -0.05
CA ILE A 221 -31.36 19.57 1.11
C ILE A 221 -31.43 21.04 0.67
N ARG A 222 -30.80 21.38 -0.46
CA ARG A 222 -30.82 22.75 -1.00
C ARG A 222 -32.19 23.13 -1.57
N GLN A 223 -32.95 22.17 -2.11
CA GLN A 223 -34.31 22.40 -2.57
C GLN A 223 -35.25 22.63 -1.39
N ASP A 224 -35.12 21.87 -0.30
CA ASP A 224 -35.94 22.01 0.90
C ASP A 224 -35.70 23.34 1.65
N SER A 225 -34.54 23.96 1.45
CA SER A 225 -34.20 25.26 2.03
C SER A 225 -34.74 26.48 1.25
N LYS A 226 -35.39 26.27 0.08
CA LYS A 226 -35.99 27.34 -0.73
C LYS A 226 -37.50 27.40 -0.58
#